data_AF-A0A6G2DW89-F1
#
_entry.id   AF-A0A6G2DW89-F1
#
_cell.length_a   1.000
_cell.length_b   1.000
_cell.length_c   1.000
_cell.angle_alpha   90.00
_cell.angle_beta   90.00
_cell.angle_gamma   90.00
#
_symmetry.space_group_name_H-M   'P 1'
#
loop_
_entity.id
_entity.type
_entity.pdbx_description
1 polymer ?
#
loop_
_entity_poly.entity_id
_entity_poly.type
_entity_poly.pdbx_seq_one_letter_code
_entity_poly.pdbx_strand_id
1 'polypeptide(L)'
;QVHAHSTGNRNSTAQNEADYNYRKDPELGFFSHVVGNGRVMQVGPVNNGSWDVGGGWNTESYAAVELIESHSTKEEFMTDYRLYIELLRNLADEAGLPKTLDTDDLAGIKTHEYCTNNQPNNHSDHVDPYPYLAKWGISREQFKQDIENGL
;
A
#
# COMPACT_ATOMS: atom_id res chain seq x y z
N GLN A 1 11.49 -1.68 -3.75
CA GLN A 1 10.38 -0.72 -3.58
C GLN A 1 9.50 -1.18 -2.42
N VAL A 2 8.84 -0.24 -1.73
CA VAL A 2 7.70 -0.54 -0.85
C VAL A 2 6.45 0.01 -1.53
N HIS A 3 5.43 -0.81 -1.72
CA HIS A 3 4.23 -0.42 -2.44
C HIS A 3 3.09 -0.07 -1.50
N ALA A 4 2.49 1.09 -1.77
CA ALA A 4 1.36 1.65 -1.06
C ALA A 4 0.08 1.39 -1.86
N HIS A 5 -0.86 0.66 -1.28
CA HIS A 5 -2.12 0.21 -1.88
C HIS A 5 -3.36 0.58 -1.02
N SER A 6 -4.54 0.52 -1.62
CA SER A 6 -5.80 0.39 -0.87
C SER A 6 -6.73 -0.65 -1.49
N THR A 7 -7.52 -1.32 -0.65
CA THR A 7 -8.12 -2.61 -1.01
C THR A 7 -9.18 -2.56 -2.10
N GLY A 8 -9.69 -1.38 -2.46
CA GLY A 8 -10.84 -1.22 -3.36
C GLY A 8 -12.15 -1.81 -2.82
N ASN A 9 -12.16 -2.35 -1.60
CA ASN A 9 -13.28 -3.07 -1.02
C ASN A 9 -13.91 -2.28 0.13
N ARG A 10 -15.13 -1.78 -0.12
CA ARG A 10 -15.84 -0.88 0.80
C ARG A 10 -16.44 -1.56 2.03
N ASN A 11 -16.37 -2.89 2.12
CA ASN A 11 -17.10 -3.67 3.13
C ASN A 11 -16.20 -4.59 3.97
N SER A 12 -14.94 -4.79 3.59
CA SER A 12 -14.05 -5.73 4.25
C SER A 12 -13.33 -5.13 5.45
N THR A 13 -13.27 -5.88 6.54
CA THR A 13 -12.36 -5.61 7.65
C THR A 13 -10.94 -6.06 7.31
N ALA A 14 -9.94 -5.63 8.08
CA ALA A 14 -8.58 -6.15 7.95
C ALA A 14 -8.52 -7.68 8.15
N GLN A 15 -9.40 -8.25 9.00
CA GLN A 15 -9.50 -9.70 9.13
C GLN A 15 -10.02 -10.35 7.84
N ASN A 16 -11.04 -9.77 7.21
CA ASN A 16 -11.59 -10.33 5.97
C ASN A 16 -10.56 -10.32 4.84
N GLU A 17 -9.77 -9.25 4.74
CA GLU A 17 -8.67 -9.16 3.77
C GLU A 17 -7.59 -10.18 4.06
N ALA A 18 -7.18 -10.34 5.32
CA ALA A 18 -6.21 -11.37 5.72
C ALA A 18 -6.70 -12.79 5.42
N ASP A 19 -7.95 -13.10 5.77
CA ASP A 19 -8.55 -14.42 5.53
C ASP A 19 -8.68 -14.71 4.02
N TYR A 20 -9.01 -13.69 3.22
CA TYR A 20 -9.09 -13.82 1.77
C TYR A 20 -7.70 -13.99 1.16
N ASN A 21 -6.71 -13.17 1.55
CA ASN A 21 -5.33 -13.28 1.07
C ASN A 21 -4.71 -14.65 1.40
N TYR A 22 -5.07 -15.24 2.56
CA TYR A 22 -4.61 -16.58 2.93
C TYR A 22 -5.14 -17.71 2.03
N ARG A 23 -6.40 -17.60 1.57
CA ARG A 23 -7.10 -18.69 0.86
C ARG A 23 -7.23 -18.49 -0.65
N LYS A 24 -7.01 -17.27 -1.15
CA LYS A 24 -7.17 -16.94 -2.56
C LYS A 24 -6.12 -17.67 -3.39
N ASP A 25 -6.41 -17.82 -4.67
CA ASP A 25 -5.39 -18.16 -5.65
C ASP A 25 -4.37 -17.02 -5.71
N PRO A 26 -3.07 -17.27 -5.43
CA PRO A 26 -2.04 -16.24 -5.50
C PRO A 26 -1.94 -15.57 -6.87
N GLU A 27 -2.29 -16.26 -7.98
CA GLU A 27 -2.26 -15.68 -9.33
C GLU A 27 -3.22 -14.50 -9.52
N LEU A 28 -4.21 -14.35 -8.62
CA LEU A 28 -5.09 -13.17 -8.55
C LEU A 28 -4.43 -11.98 -7.83
N GLY A 29 -3.12 -12.05 -7.59
CA GLY A 29 -2.32 -11.07 -6.86
C GLY A 29 -2.27 -11.33 -5.36
N PHE A 30 -1.21 -10.87 -4.70
CA PHE A 30 -1.06 -10.96 -3.24
C PHE A 30 -0.20 -9.81 -2.74
N PHE A 31 -0.26 -9.55 -1.43
CA PHE A 31 0.47 -8.48 -0.76
C PHE A 31 1.01 -8.94 0.59
N SER A 32 1.83 -8.09 1.22
CA SER A 32 2.56 -8.45 2.45
C SER A 32 1.83 -8.04 3.72
N HIS A 33 1.11 -6.91 3.71
CA HIS A 33 0.46 -6.34 4.90
C HIS A 33 -0.91 -5.77 4.57
N VAL A 34 -1.84 -5.86 5.51
CA VAL A 34 -3.07 -5.06 5.53
C VAL A 34 -3.15 -4.24 6.82
N VAL A 35 -3.51 -2.97 6.68
CA VAL A 35 -3.75 -2.02 7.75
C VAL A 35 -5.24 -1.71 7.81
N GLY A 36 -5.84 -1.91 8.98
CA GLY A 36 -7.25 -1.64 9.16
C GLY A 36 -7.78 -2.05 10.52
N ASN A 37 -8.84 -1.38 10.96
CA ASN A 37 -9.52 -1.60 12.24
C ASN A 37 -8.58 -1.48 13.45
N GLY A 38 -7.65 -0.52 13.40
CA GLY A 38 -6.72 -0.18 14.49
C GLY A 38 -5.53 -1.12 14.62
N ARG A 39 -5.21 -1.92 13.60
CA ARG A 39 -4.10 -2.89 13.63
C ARG A 39 -3.45 -3.10 12.28
N VAL A 40 -2.25 -3.69 12.32
CA VAL A 40 -1.50 -4.18 11.16
C VAL A 40 -1.51 -5.71 11.20
N MET A 41 -1.77 -6.33 10.06
CA MET A 41 -1.63 -7.78 9.88
C MET A 41 -0.66 -8.06 8.74
N GLN A 42 0.45 -8.73 9.05
CA GLN A 42 1.32 -9.28 8.02
C GLN A 42 0.70 -10.57 7.48
N VAL A 43 0.45 -10.62 6.18
CA VAL A 43 -0.29 -11.69 5.49
C VAL A 43 0.52 -12.33 4.36
N GLY A 44 1.74 -11.82 4.11
CA GLY A 44 2.69 -12.36 3.15
C GLY A 44 4.13 -12.05 3.57
N PRO A 45 5.12 -12.72 2.94
CA PRO A 45 6.53 -12.44 3.21
C PRO A 45 6.92 -11.04 2.73
N VAL A 46 7.97 -10.49 3.34
CA VAL A 46 8.72 -9.34 2.82
C VAL A 46 9.98 -9.83 2.10
N ASN A 47 10.63 -8.94 1.33
CA ASN A 47 11.87 -9.19 0.60
C ASN A 47 11.80 -10.40 -0.36
N ASN A 48 10.65 -10.61 -1.01
CA ASN A 48 10.40 -11.78 -1.83
C ASN A 48 9.68 -11.47 -3.17
N GLY A 49 9.51 -10.19 -3.50
CA GLY A 49 8.60 -9.78 -4.57
C GLY A 49 7.13 -10.03 -4.21
N SER A 50 6.23 -9.49 -5.02
CA SER A 50 4.79 -9.67 -4.85
C SER A 50 4.08 -9.49 -6.20
N TRP A 51 2.99 -10.22 -6.46
CA TRP A 51 2.13 -9.92 -7.60
C TRP A 51 1.11 -8.86 -7.19
N ASP A 52 1.58 -7.66 -6.89
CA ASP A 52 0.77 -6.60 -6.29
C ASP A 52 0.50 -5.43 -7.23
N VAL A 53 1.44 -5.08 -8.11
CA VAL A 53 1.30 -3.90 -9.00
C VAL A 53 0.97 -4.24 -10.45
N GLY A 54 0.87 -5.52 -10.80
CA GLY A 54 0.40 -5.96 -12.12
C GLY A 54 1.35 -5.60 -13.28
N GLY A 55 2.67 -5.64 -13.06
CA GLY A 55 3.67 -5.40 -14.09
C GLY A 55 5.08 -5.73 -13.64
N GLY A 56 6.09 -5.17 -14.31
CA GLY A 56 7.49 -5.51 -14.08
C GLY A 56 8.01 -5.16 -12.69
N TRP A 57 7.41 -4.18 -11.99
CA TRP A 57 7.83 -3.84 -10.63
C TRP A 57 7.28 -4.79 -9.55
N ASN A 58 6.50 -5.80 -9.92
CA ASN A 58 6.21 -6.95 -9.04
C ASN A 58 7.49 -7.61 -8.47
N THR A 59 8.60 -7.59 -9.23
CA THR A 59 9.90 -8.13 -8.77
C THR A 59 10.66 -7.17 -7.85
N GLU A 60 10.24 -5.90 -7.77
CA GLU A 60 10.85 -4.88 -6.93
C GLU A 60 10.20 -4.77 -5.54
N SER A 61 9.06 -5.44 -5.33
CA SER A 61 8.29 -5.38 -4.08
C SER A 61 9.05 -6.00 -2.91
N TYR A 62 9.65 -5.17 -2.07
CA TYR A 62 10.12 -5.58 -0.75
C TYR A 62 8.92 -5.85 0.16
N ALA A 63 7.93 -4.96 0.12
CA ALA A 63 6.66 -5.10 0.81
C ALA A 63 5.56 -4.38 0.02
N ALA A 64 4.35 -4.89 0.10
CA ALA A 64 3.12 -4.29 -0.42
C ALA A 64 2.11 -4.16 0.73
N VAL A 65 1.64 -2.93 0.99
CA VAL A 65 0.80 -2.59 2.15
C VAL A 65 -0.54 -2.07 1.67
N GLU A 66 -1.62 -2.74 2.08
CA GLU A 66 -3.00 -2.40 1.76
C GLU A 66 -3.68 -1.64 2.90
N LEU A 67 -4.29 -0.50 2.62
CA LEU A 67 -5.21 0.18 3.54
C LEU A 67 -6.67 -0.25 3.25
N ILE A 68 -7.42 -0.69 4.28
CA ILE A 68 -8.83 -1.06 4.08
C ILE A 68 -9.69 0.12 3.62
N GLU A 69 -10.70 -0.15 2.79
CA GLU A 69 -11.61 0.88 2.28
C GLU A 69 -12.97 0.99 3.01
N SER A 70 -13.12 0.34 4.16
CA SER A 70 -14.41 0.16 4.86
C SER A 70 -14.66 1.08 6.07
N HIS A 71 -13.83 2.11 6.29
CA HIS A 71 -14.03 3.07 7.38
C HIS A 71 -15.41 3.74 7.30
N SER A 72 -16.08 3.87 8.44
CA SER A 72 -17.36 4.56 8.60
C SER A 72 -17.17 6.02 9.01
N THR A 73 -16.08 6.33 9.71
CA THR A 73 -15.80 7.67 10.22
C THR A 73 -14.39 8.14 9.88
N LYS A 74 -14.18 9.47 9.90
CA LYS A 74 -12.85 10.05 9.74
C LYS A 74 -11.91 9.66 10.88
N GLU A 75 -12.43 9.40 12.07
CA GLU A 75 -11.63 8.97 13.22
C GLU A 75 -11.06 7.56 13.04
N GLU A 76 -11.89 6.63 12.56
CA GLU A 76 -11.44 5.28 12.17
C GLU A 76 -10.39 5.37 11.07
N PHE A 77 -10.69 6.10 9.99
CA PHE A 77 -9.73 6.31 8.89
C PHE A 77 -8.40 6.88 9.40
N MET A 78 -8.43 7.93 10.22
CA MET A 78 -7.20 8.54 10.73
C MET A 78 -6.46 7.62 11.70
N THR A 79 -7.12 6.67 12.34
CA THR A 79 -6.43 5.65 13.16
C THR A 79 -5.59 4.75 12.27
N ASP A 80 -6.18 4.23 11.20
CA ASP A 80 -5.50 3.32 10.29
C ASP A 80 -4.51 4.04 9.38
N TYR A 81 -4.79 5.27 8.95
CA TYR A 81 -3.87 6.11 8.18
C TYR A 81 -2.56 6.39 8.95
N ARG A 82 -2.61 6.60 10.28
CA ARG A 82 -1.40 6.77 11.09
C ARG A 82 -0.52 5.51 11.09
N LEU A 83 -1.14 4.35 11.30
CA LEU A 83 -0.46 3.06 11.23
C LEU A 83 0.11 2.80 9.84
N TYR A 84 -0.63 3.18 8.79
CA TYR A 84 -0.23 3.02 7.40
C TYR A 84 1.02 3.85 7.07
N ILE A 85 1.06 5.12 7.46
CA ILE A 85 2.24 5.99 7.27
C ILE A 85 3.44 5.45 8.04
N GLU A 86 3.26 5.09 9.32
CA GLU A 86 4.35 4.56 10.15
C GLU A 86 4.90 3.25 9.57
N LEU A 87 4.04 2.32 9.17
CA LEU A 87 4.43 1.04 8.60
C LEU A 87 5.18 1.20 7.27
N LEU A 88 4.69 2.01 6.34
CA LEU A 88 5.36 2.27 5.06
C LEU A 88 6.77 2.83 5.27
N ARG A 89 6.92 3.78 6.19
CA ARG A 89 8.22 4.37 6.55
C ARG A 89 9.14 3.34 7.20
N ASN A 90 8.64 2.53 8.13
CA ASN A 90 9.43 1.50 8.81
C ASN A 90 9.89 0.41 7.84
N LEU A 91 9.04 -0.04 6.91
CA LEU A 91 9.42 -1.02 5.89
C LEU A 91 10.47 -0.47 4.91
N ALA A 92 10.40 0.82 4.58
CA ALA A 92 11.45 1.45 3.79
C ALA A 92 12.79 1.48 4.55
N ASP A 93 12.77 1.85 5.85
CA ASP A 93 13.97 1.81 6.69
C ASP A 93 14.54 0.38 6.82
N GLU A 94 13.68 -0.62 7.05
CA GLU A 94 14.06 -2.04 7.15
C GLU A 94 14.72 -2.56 5.87
N ALA A 95 14.23 -2.11 4.71
CA ALA A 95 14.77 -2.45 3.40
C ALA A 95 16.02 -1.63 3.00
N GLY A 96 16.42 -0.64 3.79
CA GLY A 96 17.47 0.31 3.42
C GLY A 96 17.11 1.21 2.23
N LEU A 97 15.81 1.49 2.05
CA LEU A 97 15.26 2.31 0.96
C LEU A 97 15.00 3.75 1.43
N PRO A 98 15.02 4.74 0.51
CA PRO A 98 14.66 6.11 0.85
C PRO A 98 13.17 6.21 1.21
N LYS A 99 12.86 6.98 2.26
CA LYS A 99 11.49 7.35 2.63
C LYS A 99 10.96 8.49 1.74
N THR A 100 10.93 8.24 0.44
CA THR A 100 10.43 9.16 -0.60
C THR A 100 9.21 8.56 -1.25
N LEU A 101 8.22 9.39 -1.58
CA LEU A 101 7.01 8.95 -2.29
C LEU A 101 7.06 9.34 -3.77
N ASP A 102 6.83 8.36 -4.65
CA ASP A 102 6.56 8.55 -6.09
C ASP A 102 7.61 9.40 -6.83
N THR A 103 8.89 9.20 -6.47
CA THR A 103 10.05 9.79 -7.16
C THR A 103 10.49 8.96 -8.36
N ASP A 104 11.25 9.55 -9.29
CA ASP A 104 11.78 8.87 -10.49
C ASP A 104 12.87 7.83 -10.21
N ASP A 105 13.47 7.87 -9.02
CA ASP A 105 14.42 6.83 -8.59
C ASP A 105 13.70 5.48 -8.48
N LEU A 106 14.35 4.40 -8.93
CA LEU A 106 13.78 3.04 -8.81
C LEU A 106 13.45 2.71 -7.35
N ALA A 107 14.30 3.13 -6.41
CA ALA A 107 14.13 2.90 -4.99
C ALA A 107 13.12 3.87 -4.35
N GLY A 108 12.50 3.42 -3.26
CA GLY A 108 11.59 4.23 -2.44
C GLY A 108 10.20 3.61 -2.29
N ILE A 109 9.30 4.40 -1.72
CA ILE A 109 7.88 4.06 -1.55
C ILE A 109 7.14 4.51 -2.80
N LYS A 110 6.37 3.63 -3.42
CA LYS A 110 5.62 3.88 -4.66
C LYS A 110 4.15 3.54 -4.46
N THR A 111 3.24 4.40 -4.89
CA THR A 111 1.81 4.06 -4.98
C THR A 111 1.56 3.07 -6.11
N HIS A 112 0.46 2.31 -6.04
CA HIS A 112 0.04 1.50 -7.19
C HIS A 112 -0.16 2.39 -8.42
N GLU A 113 -0.74 3.58 -8.26
CA GLU A 113 -0.84 4.55 -9.36
C GLU A 113 0.52 4.88 -10.01
N TYR A 114 1.55 5.15 -9.20
CA TYR A 114 2.88 5.44 -9.74
C TYR A 114 3.45 4.22 -10.47
N CYS A 115 3.27 3.02 -9.92
CA CYS A 115 3.69 1.78 -10.57
C CYS A 115 2.96 1.59 -11.91
N THR A 116 1.63 1.70 -11.95
CA THR A 116 0.81 1.63 -13.16
C THR A 116 1.34 2.55 -14.26
N ASN A 117 1.72 3.78 -13.91
CA ASN A 117 2.13 4.78 -14.89
C ASN A 117 3.57 4.64 -15.38
N ASN A 118 4.46 3.98 -14.62
CA ASN A 118 5.91 4.05 -14.85
C ASN A 118 6.61 2.69 -14.97
N GLN A 119 5.98 1.60 -14.52
CA GLN A 119 6.63 0.28 -14.53
C GLN A 119 6.77 -0.28 -15.95
N PRO A 120 7.84 -1.04 -16.23
CA PRO A 120 7.96 -1.79 -17.48
C PRO A 120 6.91 -2.91 -17.52
N ASN A 121 6.49 -3.32 -18.73
CA ASN A 121 5.53 -4.41 -18.94
C ASN A 121 4.25 -4.25 -18.10
N ASN A 122 3.68 -3.03 -18.08
CA ASN A 122 2.48 -2.73 -17.31
C ASN A 122 1.25 -3.46 -17.86
N HIS A 123 0.50 -4.08 -16.95
CA HIS A 123 -0.82 -4.67 -17.20
C HIS A 123 -1.87 -4.19 -16.20
N SER A 124 -1.58 -3.15 -15.42
CA SER A 124 -2.49 -2.56 -14.45
C SER A 124 -3.12 -1.27 -14.98
N ASP A 125 -4.32 -0.97 -14.51
CA ASP A 125 -5.01 0.32 -14.63
C ASP A 125 -5.38 0.90 -13.25
N HIS A 126 -4.84 0.32 -12.17
CA HIS A 126 -5.09 0.72 -10.80
C HIS A 126 -4.43 2.05 -10.46
N VAL A 127 -5.08 2.81 -9.58
CA VAL A 127 -4.70 4.18 -9.20
C VAL A 127 -4.75 4.42 -7.69
N ASP A 128 -4.91 3.38 -6.90
CA ASP A 128 -4.87 3.44 -5.45
C ASP A 128 -3.46 3.82 -4.92
N PRO A 129 -3.37 4.40 -3.70
CA PRO A 129 -4.44 4.66 -2.73
C PRO A 129 -5.10 6.05 -2.89
N TYR A 130 -4.69 6.85 -3.89
CA TYR A 130 -5.07 8.27 -3.97
C TYR A 130 -6.58 8.56 -3.95
N PRO A 131 -7.45 7.83 -4.68
CA PRO A 131 -8.89 8.06 -4.61
C PRO A 131 -9.47 7.87 -3.20
N TYR A 132 -9.00 6.85 -2.47
CA TYR A 132 -9.50 6.56 -1.14
C TYR A 132 -8.96 7.54 -0.08
N LEU A 133 -7.70 7.94 -0.20
CA LEU A 133 -7.12 9.00 0.63
C LEU A 133 -7.87 10.33 0.43
N ALA A 134 -8.17 10.70 -0.82
CA ALA A 134 -8.91 11.92 -1.15
C ALA A 134 -10.33 11.92 -0.56
N LYS A 135 -11.01 10.77 -0.53
CA LYS A 135 -12.34 10.61 0.11
C LYS A 135 -12.34 11.09 1.58
N TRP A 136 -11.23 10.93 2.29
CA TRP A 136 -11.09 11.33 3.69
C TRP A 136 -10.36 12.66 3.92
N GLY A 137 -10.03 13.35 2.82
CA GLY A 137 -9.41 14.67 2.83
C GLY A 137 -7.89 14.66 2.94
N ILE A 138 -7.23 13.57 2.54
CA ILE A 138 -5.77 13.53 2.36
C ILE A 138 -5.48 13.77 0.88
N SER A 139 -4.83 14.90 0.56
CA SER A 139 -4.40 15.20 -0.81
C SER A 139 -3.14 14.40 -1.18
N ARG A 140 -2.78 14.40 -2.47
CA ARG A 140 -1.54 13.80 -2.95
C ARG A 140 -0.32 14.42 -2.27
N GLU A 141 -0.34 15.74 -2.15
CA GLU A 141 0.72 16.54 -1.53
C GLU A 141 0.83 16.24 -0.03
N GLN A 142 -0.32 16.11 0.65
CA GLN A 142 -0.33 15.73 2.06
C GLN A 142 0.22 14.31 2.26
N PHE A 143 -0.21 13.35 1.45
CA PHE A 143 0.29 11.98 1.54
C PHE A 143 1.80 11.91 1.31
N LYS A 144 2.32 12.63 0.31
CA LYS A 144 3.76 12.78 0.09
C LYS A 144 4.47 13.38 1.29
N GLN A 145 3.94 14.46 1.84
CA GLN A 145 4.52 15.12 3.00
C GLN A 145 4.59 14.19 4.21
N ASP A 146 3.52 13.43 4.47
CA ASP A 146 3.42 12.50 5.60
C ASP A 146 4.37 11.30 5.41
N ILE A 147 4.49 10.78 4.19
CA ILE A 147 5.46 9.72 3.88
C ILE A 147 6.90 10.19 4.07
N GLU A 148 7.23 11.40 3.63
CA GLU A 148 8.60 11.91 3.66
C GLU A 148 9.02 12.38 5.05
N ASN A 149 8.10 12.96 5.83
CA ASN A 149 8.41 13.62 7.10
C ASN A 149 7.89 12.88 8.33
N GLY A 150 6.93 11.96 8.17
CA GLY A 150 6.13 11.44 9.28
C GLY A 150 4.96 12.39 9.61
N LEU A 151 4.13 11.97 10.56
CA LEU A 151 2.94 12.68 11.03
C LEU A 151 3.20 13.54 12.27
#